data_AF-A0A7U9R1T0-F1
#
_entry.id   AF-A0A7U9R1T0-F1
#
_cell.length_a   1.000
_cell.length_b   1.000
_cell.length_c   1.000
_cell.angle_alpha   90.00
_cell.angle_beta   90.00
_cell.angle_gamma   90.00
#
_symmetry.space_group_name_H-M   'P 1'
#
loop_
_entity.id
_entity.type
_entity.pdbx_description
1 polymer ?
#
loop_
_entity_poly.entity_id
_entity_poly.type
_entity_poly.pdbx_seq_one_letter_code
_entity_poly.pdbx_strand_id
1 'polypeptide(L)'
;MLRENTVDFISFSYYSSRCASGDESIGTTAGNVFSTLKNPYLKASEWGWQIDPLGLRITLNSLYDRYQKPLFIVENGLGAVDTPDENGYVEDDYRIAYLREHIKAMKAAVEEDGVELWGYTSWGCIDLVSASTGEMGKRYGYIYVDKDDEGNGTLKRTPKKSFYWYKKVIETNGEDLS
;
A
#
# COMPACT_ATOMS: atom_id res chain seq x y z
N MET A 1 27.44 -0.70 -22.53
CA MET A 1 26.12 -0.04 -22.38
C MET A 1 25.35 -0.49 -21.14
N LEU A 2 24.63 -1.62 -21.08
CA LEU A 2 23.82 -1.94 -19.88
C LEU A 2 24.65 -2.23 -18.59
N ARG A 3 25.81 -2.88 -18.72
CA ARG A 3 26.71 -3.15 -17.58
C ARG A 3 27.28 -1.87 -16.94
N GLU A 4 27.39 -0.80 -17.71
CA GLU A 4 28.03 0.46 -17.29
C GLU A 4 27.01 1.51 -16.83
N ASN A 5 25.71 1.22 -16.96
CA ASN A 5 24.62 2.16 -16.67
C ASN A 5 23.57 1.47 -15.79
N THR A 6 24.01 0.94 -14.65
CA THR A 6 23.11 0.36 -13.64
C THR A 6 22.41 1.46 -12.86
N VAL A 7 21.21 1.15 -12.33
CA VAL A 7 20.47 2.07 -11.48
C VAL A 7 21.21 2.37 -10.16
N ASP A 8 20.99 3.57 -9.63
CA ASP A 8 21.59 4.02 -8.38
C ASP A 8 20.88 3.45 -7.13
N PHE A 9 19.58 3.19 -7.25
CA PHE A 9 18.71 2.69 -6.18
C PHE A 9 17.61 1.80 -6.77
N ILE A 10 16.88 1.09 -5.91
CA ILE A 10 15.77 0.22 -6.29
C ILE A 10 14.47 0.82 -5.75
N SER A 11 13.63 1.33 -6.64
CA SER A 11 12.25 1.68 -6.32
C SER A 11 11.33 0.48 -6.51
N PHE A 12 10.39 0.26 -5.58
CA PHE A 12 9.40 -0.80 -5.73
C PHE A 12 8.05 -0.44 -5.12
N SER A 13 7.01 -1.13 -5.59
CA SER A 13 5.68 -1.12 -5.01
C SER A 13 5.46 -2.35 -4.14
N TYR A 14 4.75 -2.18 -3.04
CA TYR A 14 4.36 -3.27 -2.16
C TYR A 14 2.89 -3.16 -1.77
N TYR A 15 2.14 -4.24 -1.93
CA TYR A 15 0.72 -4.29 -1.55
C TYR A 15 0.32 -5.60 -0.86
N SER A 16 0.95 -6.71 -1.25
CA SER A 16 0.61 -8.05 -0.79
C SER A 16 1.75 -9.03 -1.06
N SER A 17 1.83 -10.11 -0.28
CA SER A 17 2.67 -11.28 -0.56
C SER A 17 1.90 -12.37 -1.33
N ARG A 18 2.63 -13.38 -1.77
CA ARG A 18 2.11 -14.54 -2.52
C ARG A 18 2.57 -15.84 -1.90
N CYS A 19 1.71 -16.85 -1.99
CA CYS A 19 2.06 -18.24 -1.70
C CYS A 19 2.11 -19.06 -2.99
N ALA A 20 2.99 -20.07 -3.00
CA ALA A 20 3.15 -21.03 -4.08
C ALA A 20 3.21 -22.46 -3.50
N SER A 21 2.73 -23.43 -4.26
CA SER A 21 2.76 -24.86 -3.93
C SER A 21 2.97 -25.66 -5.20
N GLY A 22 3.57 -26.84 -5.07
CA GLY A 22 3.60 -27.86 -6.14
C GLY A 22 2.33 -28.73 -6.16
N ASP A 23 1.42 -28.55 -5.21
CA ASP A 23 0.13 -29.23 -5.14
C ASP A 23 -0.94 -28.39 -5.85
N GLU A 24 -1.43 -28.90 -6.99
CA GLU A 24 -2.44 -28.25 -7.84
C GLU A 24 -3.85 -28.20 -7.20
N SER A 25 -4.09 -28.93 -6.10
CA SER A 25 -5.39 -28.98 -5.43
C SER A 25 -5.67 -27.79 -4.50
N ILE A 26 -4.67 -26.95 -4.21
CA ILE A 26 -4.79 -25.85 -3.26
C ILE A 26 -5.51 -24.65 -3.90
N GLY A 27 -6.56 -24.17 -3.24
CA GLY A 27 -7.40 -23.06 -3.72
C GLY A 27 -6.63 -21.75 -3.97
N THR A 28 -6.94 -21.10 -5.09
CA THR A 28 -6.34 -19.83 -5.51
C THR A 28 -7.14 -18.63 -5.00
N THR A 29 -6.49 -17.48 -4.92
CA THR A 29 -7.07 -16.17 -4.65
C THR A 29 -6.62 -15.16 -5.70
N ALA A 30 -7.40 -14.10 -5.88
CA ALA A 30 -7.09 -13.05 -6.82
C ALA A 30 -5.97 -12.14 -6.28
N GLY A 31 -4.95 -11.91 -7.09
CA GLY A 31 -3.93 -10.88 -6.88
C GLY A 31 -3.73 -10.11 -8.19
N ASN A 32 -3.05 -8.96 -8.15
CA ASN A 32 -2.76 -8.21 -9.37
C ASN A 32 -2.02 -9.09 -10.38
N VAL A 33 -2.65 -9.30 -11.54
CA VAL A 33 -2.12 -9.96 -12.75
C VAL A 33 -1.88 -11.47 -12.66
N PHE A 34 -1.68 -12.05 -11.46
CA PHE A 34 -1.42 -13.48 -11.30
C PHE A 34 -2.19 -14.06 -10.11
N SER A 35 -2.82 -15.21 -10.32
CA SER A 35 -3.41 -16.02 -9.25
C SER A 35 -2.34 -16.45 -8.25
N THR A 36 -2.63 -16.35 -6.96
CA THR A 36 -1.76 -16.85 -5.88
C THR A 36 -2.55 -17.79 -4.98
N LEU A 37 -1.89 -18.61 -4.16
CA LEU A 37 -2.59 -19.41 -3.17
C LEU A 37 -3.03 -18.54 -1.99
N LYS A 38 -4.18 -18.86 -1.41
CA LYS A 38 -4.65 -18.18 -0.20
C LYS A 38 -3.78 -18.59 0.99
N ASN A 39 -3.18 -17.61 1.66
CA ASN A 39 -2.48 -17.80 2.92
C ASN A 39 -3.52 -17.82 4.06
N PRO A 40 -3.71 -18.94 4.78
CA PRO A 40 -4.72 -19.03 5.84
C PRO A 40 -4.40 -18.16 7.06
N TYR A 41 -3.18 -17.62 7.16
CA TYR A 41 -2.74 -16.78 8.27
C TYR A 41 -2.95 -15.28 8.02
N LEU A 42 -3.35 -14.89 6.81
CA LEU A 42 -3.51 -13.49 6.43
C LEU A 42 -4.97 -13.13 6.18
N LYS A 43 -5.32 -11.89 6.54
CA LYS A 43 -6.56 -11.26 6.08
C LYS A 43 -6.38 -10.80 4.63
N ALA A 44 -7.49 -10.55 3.95
CA ALA A 44 -7.49 -9.98 2.60
C ALA A 44 -8.43 -8.78 2.52
N SER A 45 -8.12 -7.85 1.61
CA SER A 45 -9.04 -6.77 1.22
C SER A 45 -10.25 -7.31 0.46
N GLU A 46 -11.23 -6.44 0.20
CA GLU A 46 -12.43 -6.76 -0.59
C GLU A 46 -12.10 -7.17 -2.04
N TRP A 47 -10.93 -6.75 -2.55
CA TRP A 47 -10.40 -7.16 -3.87
C TRP A 47 -9.49 -8.41 -3.78
N GLY A 48 -9.49 -9.13 -2.65
CA GLY A 48 -8.74 -10.38 -2.46
C GLY A 48 -7.25 -10.20 -2.16
N TRP A 49 -6.74 -8.96 -2.07
CA TRP A 49 -5.32 -8.74 -1.81
C TRP A 49 -4.98 -9.03 -0.37
N GLN A 50 -4.03 -9.94 -0.16
CA GLN A 50 -3.59 -10.36 1.16
C GLN A 50 -2.84 -9.24 1.88
N ILE A 51 -3.25 -8.94 3.11
CA ILE A 51 -2.70 -7.88 3.94
C ILE A 51 -1.54 -8.47 4.74
N ASP A 52 -0.32 -8.18 4.33
CA ASP A 52 0.91 -8.75 4.90
C ASP A 52 1.98 -7.68 5.18
N PRO A 53 1.88 -6.97 6.31
CA PRO A 53 2.90 -5.98 6.66
C PRO A 53 4.29 -6.61 6.87
N LEU A 54 4.38 -7.85 7.37
CA LEU A 54 5.67 -8.52 7.56
C LEU A 54 6.31 -8.89 6.22
N GLY A 55 5.50 -9.20 5.20
CA GLY A 55 5.98 -9.41 3.84
C GLY A 55 6.69 -8.17 3.26
N LEU A 56 6.35 -6.95 3.70
CA LEU A 56 7.11 -5.75 3.33
C LEU A 56 8.52 -5.78 3.94
N ARG A 57 8.64 -6.06 5.25
CA ARG A 57 9.94 -6.19 5.94
C ARG A 57 10.80 -7.27 5.30
N ILE A 58 10.21 -8.43 4.97
CA ILE A 58 10.90 -9.52 4.27
C ILE A 58 11.38 -9.08 2.89
N THR A 59 10.54 -8.33 2.15
CA THR A 59 10.88 -7.82 0.80
C THR A 59 12.03 -6.83 0.86
N LEU A 60 12.00 -5.89 1.82
CA LEU A 60 13.07 -4.92 2.06
C LEU A 60 14.40 -5.62 2.30
N ASN A 61 14.44 -6.56 3.26
CA ASN A 61 15.63 -7.37 3.54
C ASN A 61 16.10 -8.15 2.31
N SER A 62 15.18 -8.86 1.63
CA SER A 62 15.52 -9.69 0.47
C SER A 62 16.14 -8.88 -0.68
N LEU A 63 15.63 -7.67 -0.94
CA LEU A 63 16.18 -6.76 -1.95
C LEU A 63 17.53 -6.20 -1.49
N TYR A 64 17.61 -5.76 -0.24
CA TYR A 64 18.82 -5.14 0.28
C TYR A 64 19.98 -6.13 0.38
N ASP A 65 19.77 -7.32 0.95
CA ASP A 65 20.77 -8.40 1.02
C ASP A 65 21.30 -8.77 -0.36
N ARG A 66 20.42 -8.82 -1.35
CA ARG A 66 20.75 -9.25 -2.71
C ARG A 66 21.53 -8.21 -3.49
N TYR A 67 21.15 -6.94 -3.37
CA TYR A 67 21.63 -5.89 -4.27
C TYR A 67 22.56 -4.88 -3.60
N GLN A 68 22.47 -4.71 -2.28
CA GLN A 68 23.24 -3.73 -1.51
C GLN A 68 23.16 -2.33 -2.15
N LYS A 69 21.93 -1.96 -2.51
CA LYS A 69 21.56 -0.66 -3.07
C LYS A 69 20.48 -0.03 -2.21
N PRO A 70 20.45 1.30 -2.08
CA PRO A 70 19.37 1.96 -1.38
C PRO A 70 18.02 1.62 -1.99
N LEU A 71 16.99 1.54 -1.14
CA LEU A 71 15.64 1.21 -1.55
C LEU A 71 14.73 2.45 -1.48
N PHE A 72 13.65 2.45 -2.25
CA PHE A 72 12.59 3.45 -2.16
C PHE A 72 11.23 2.76 -2.33
N ILE A 73 10.39 2.78 -1.29
CA ILE A 73 8.99 2.35 -1.41
C ILE A 73 8.22 3.46 -2.14
N VAL A 74 7.98 3.29 -3.43
CA VAL A 74 7.30 4.29 -4.25
C VAL A 74 5.78 4.09 -4.29
N GLU A 75 5.30 2.93 -3.84
CA GLU A 75 3.89 2.67 -3.67
C GLU A 75 3.62 1.70 -2.51
N ASN A 76 2.67 2.08 -1.65
CA ASN A 76 1.94 1.17 -0.76
C ASN A 76 0.56 1.76 -0.47
N GLY A 77 -0.48 0.94 -0.33
CA GLY A 77 -1.82 1.44 -0.08
C GLY A 77 -2.89 0.37 0.00
N LEU A 78 -4.05 0.76 0.51
CA LEU A 78 -5.23 -0.11 0.60
C LEU A 78 -6.36 0.48 -0.25
N GLY A 79 -6.74 -0.26 -1.28
CA GLY A 79 -7.98 -0.02 -2.02
C GLY A 79 -9.15 -0.56 -1.23
N ALA A 80 -10.11 0.30 -0.90
CA ALA A 80 -11.30 -0.04 -0.13
C ALA A 80 -12.48 0.84 -0.57
N VAL A 81 -13.70 0.41 -0.27
CA VAL A 81 -14.88 1.25 -0.42
C VAL A 81 -14.94 2.27 0.72
N ASP A 82 -15.08 3.56 0.38
CA ASP A 82 -15.34 4.61 1.35
C ASP A 82 -16.84 4.92 1.45
N THR A 83 -17.31 5.26 2.65
CA THR A 83 -18.67 5.74 2.91
C THR A 83 -18.60 7.18 3.43
N PRO A 84 -18.68 8.20 2.56
CA PRO A 84 -18.65 9.60 2.99
C PRO A 84 -19.93 10.01 3.71
N ASP A 85 -19.80 10.93 4.68
CA ASP A 85 -20.95 11.63 5.27
C ASP A 85 -21.52 12.71 4.34
N GLU A 86 -22.53 13.44 4.80
CA GLU A 86 -23.17 14.53 4.05
C GLU A 86 -22.22 15.67 3.62
N ASN A 87 -21.05 15.79 4.25
CA ASN A 87 -20.04 16.79 3.96
C ASN A 87 -18.88 16.25 3.11
N GLY A 88 -18.86 14.94 2.83
CA GLY A 88 -17.80 14.24 2.10
C GLY A 88 -16.65 13.76 3.01
N TYR A 89 -16.80 13.82 4.33
CA TYR A 89 -15.81 13.29 5.27
C TYR A 89 -15.92 11.76 5.35
N VAL A 90 -14.78 11.09 5.37
CA VAL A 90 -14.69 9.63 5.46
C VAL A 90 -13.90 9.25 6.71
N GLU A 91 -14.49 8.44 7.58
CA GLU A 91 -13.82 7.80 8.72
C GLU A 91 -13.16 6.49 8.27
N ASP A 92 -11.95 6.60 7.71
CA ASP A 92 -11.23 5.49 7.08
C ASP A 92 -10.19 4.81 8.00
N ASP A 93 -10.64 4.40 9.19
CA ASP A 93 -9.79 3.71 10.17
C ASP A 93 -9.16 2.41 9.64
N TYR A 94 -9.84 1.72 8.71
CA TYR A 94 -9.30 0.53 8.05
C TYR A 94 -8.05 0.85 7.22
N ARG A 95 -8.00 2.02 6.57
CA ARG A 95 -6.86 2.48 5.76
C ARG A 95 -5.72 2.90 6.65
N ILE A 96 -6.03 3.63 7.73
CA ILE A 96 -5.07 3.98 8.78
C ILE A 96 -4.46 2.70 9.38
N ALA A 97 -5.27 1.71 9.74
CA ALA A 97 -4.79 0.45 10.31
C ALA A 97 -3.85 -0.30 9.36
N TYR A 98 -4.19 -0.39 8.06
CA TYR A 98 -3.31 -1.00 7.07
C TYR A 98 -1.96 -0.30 6.98
N LEU A 99 -1.97 1.03 6.78
CA LEU A 99 -0.75 1.81 6.57
C LEU A 99 0.12 1.82 7.84
N ARG A 100 -0.50 1.95 9.02
CA ARG A 100 0.18 1.89 10.32
C ARG A 100 1.03 0.63 10.46
N GLU A 101 0.46 -0.54 10.15
CA GLU A 101 1.19 -1.80 10.31
C GLU A 101 2.32 -1.96 9.28
N HIS A 102 2.16 -1.45 8.05
CA HIS A 102 3.23 -1.44 7.07
C HIS A 102 4.36 -0.46 7.43
N ILE A 103 4.01 0.72 7.95
CA ILE A 103 5.00 1.71 8.41
C ILE A 103 5.80 1.16 9.59
N LYS A 104 5.17 0.45 10.53
CA LYS A 104 5.90 -0.25 11.61
C LYS A 104 6.89 -1.28 11.07
N ALA A 105 6.46 -2.11 10.12
CA ALA A 105 7.31 -3.13 9.52
C ALA A 105 8.47 -2.52 8.73
N MET A 106 8.21 -1.44 8.00
CA MET A 106 9.22 -0.64 7.29
C MET A 106 10.23 -0.02 8.27
N LYS A 107 9.75 0.61 9.35
CA LYS A 107 10.62 1.21 10.37
C LYS A 107 11.52 0.16 11.02
N ALA A 108 10.98 -1.02 11.34
CA ALA A 108 11.77 -2.12 11.87
C ALA A 108 12.85 -2.62 10.88
N ALA A 109 12.55 -2.66 9.57
CA ALA A 109 13.58 -2.98 8.57
C ALA A 109 14.75 -1.97 8.55
N VAL A 110 14.46 -0.69 8.80
CA VAL A 110 15.50 0.34 8.86
C VAL A 110 16.27 0.27 10.19
N GLU A 111 15.56 0.25 11.31
CA GLU A 111 16.15 0.40 12.65
C GLU A 111 16.76 -0.89 13.21
N GLU A 112 16.12 -2.03 12.95
CA GLU A 112 16.55 -3.33 13.49
C GLU A 112 17.43 -4.08 12.48
N ASP A 113 17.06 -4.04 11.19
CA ASP A 113 17.73 -4.84 10.15
C ASP A 113 18.81 -4.06 9.37
N GLY A 114 18.85 -2.72 9.48
CA GLY A 114 19.87 -1.88 8.85
C GLY A 114 19.69 -1.65 7.34
N VAL A 115 18.46 -1.80 6.82
CA VAL A 115 18.15 -1.52 5.41
C VAL A 115 18.26 -0.02 5.13
N GLU A 116 19.04 0.37 4.11
CA GLU A 116 19.07 1.75 3.63
C GLU A 116 17.80 2.04 2.80
N LEU A 117 16.87 2.80 3.38
CA LEU A 117 15.61 3.18 2.76
C LEU A 117 15.50 4.71 2.66
N TRP A 118 15.37 5.22 1.44
CA TRP A 118 15.31 6.67 1.19
C TRP A 118 13.95 7.31 1.48
N GLY A 119 12.87 6.53 1.40
CA GLY A 119 11.54 7.08 1.62
C GLY A 119 10.40 6.12 1.36
N TYR A 120 9.22 6.65 1.61
CA TYR A 120 7.94 5.96 1.51
C TYR A 120 6.89 6.90 0.92
N THR A 121 6.30 6.51 -0.20
CA THR A 121 5.16 7.22 -0.81
C THR A 121 3.97 6.28 -0.93
N SER A 122 2.87 6.65 -0.27
CA SER A 122 1.60 5.94 -0.40
C SER A 122 1.03 6.10 -1.82
N TRP A 123 0.49 5.04 -2.39
CA TRP A 123 -0.20 5.11 -3.67
C TRP A 123 -1.52 5.84 -3.57
N GLY A 124 -1.82 6.66 -4.59
CA GLY A 124 -3.12 7.31 -4.74
C GLY A 124 -3.47 8.21 -3.56
N CYS A 125 -2.55 9.08 -3.12
CA CYS A 125 -2.73 9.99 -1.98
C CYS A 125 -3.99 10.89 -2.07
N ILE A 126 -4.51 11.09 -3.28
CA ILE A 126 -5.84 11.61 -3.59
C ILE A 126 -6.60 10.53 -4.37
N ASP A 127 -7.91 10.40 -4.15
CA ASP A 127 -8.72 9.45 -4.89
C ASP A 127 -8.58 9.65 -6.41
N LEU A 128 -8.42 8.52 -7.11
CA LEU A 128 -8.16 8.43 -8.53
C LEU A 128 -8.84 7.18 -9.10
N VAL A 129 -8.93 7.11 -10.43
CA VAL A 129 -9.44 5.94 -11.14
C VAL A 129 -8.43 4.80 -11.01
N SER A 130 -8.86 3.66 -10.45
CA SER A 130 -7.98 2.52 -10.19
C SER A 130 -7.39 1.92 -11.47
N ALA A 131 -6.13 1.47 -11.41
CA ALA A 131 -5.47 0.91 -12.60
C ALA A 131 -6.03 -0.46 -13.03
N SER A 132 -6.35 -1.34 -12.07
CA SER A 132 -6.74 -2.72 -12.37
C SER A 132 -8.15 -2.86 -12.92
N THR A 133 -9.06 -2.01 -12.47
CA THR A 133 -10.50 -2.17 -12.68
C THR A 133 -11.16 -0.91 -13.25
N GLY A 134 -10.44 0.22 -13.33
CA GLY A 134 -11.01 1.47 -13.84
C GLY A 134 -12.03 2.10 -12.89
N GLU A 135 -11.95 1.79 -11.59
CA GLU A 135 -12.96 2.15 -10.59
C GLU A 135 -12.56 3.40 -9.80
N MET A 136 -13.48 4.36 -9.68
CA MET A 136 -13.53 5.34 -8.58
C MET A 136 -14.01 4.72 -7.26
N GLY A 137 -14.85 3.67 -7.31
CA GLY A 137 -15.34 2.98 -6.12
C GLY A 137 -14.23 2.35 -5.26
N LYS A 138 -13.10 2.00 -5.88
CA LYS A 138 -11.90 1.48 -5.22
C LYS A 138 -10.96 2.62 -4.80
N ARG A 139 -11.13 3.15 -3.59
CA ARG A 139 -10.45 4.37 -3.13
C ARG A 139 -9.19 4.09 -2.32
N TYR A 140 -8.20 4.96 -2.47
CA TYR A 140 -6.89 4.87 -1.82
C TYR A 140 -6.53 6.12 -1.02
N GLY A 141 -7.10 7.27 -1.36
CA GLY A 141 -6.53 8.54 -0.95
C GLY A 141 -6.75 8.91 0.49
N TYR A 142 -5.92 9.83 0.94
CA TYR A 142 -6.16 10.66 2.12
C TYR A 142 -7.17 11.78 1.83
N ILE A 143 -7.33 12.11 0.54
CA ILE A 143 -8.23 13.14 0.05
C ILE A 143 -9.33 12.45 -0.75
N TYR A 144 -10.57 12.55 -0.27
CA TYR A 144 -11.75 12.09 -0.97
C TYR A 144 -12.02 12.98 -2.18
N VAL A 145 -12.40 12.38 -3.30
CA VAL A 145 -12.89 13.09 -4.49
C VAL A 145 -14.32 12.66 -4.76
N ASP A 146 -15.22 13.64 -4.78
CA ASP A 146 -16.64 13.44 -5.11
C ASP A 146 -16.80 13.13 -6.60
N LYS A 147 -16.62 11.86 -6.93
CA LYS A 147 -16.85 11.26 -8.25
C LYS A 147 -17.14 9.78 -8.09
N ASP A 148 -18.16 9.27 -8.76
CA ASP A 148 -18.49 7.83 -8.84
C ASP A 148 -18.00 7.17 -10.14
N ASP A 149 -18.29 5.88 -10.30
CA ASP A 149 -17.90 5.08 -11.48
C ASP A 149 -18.68 5.45 -12.74
N GLU A 150 -19.89 6.01 -12.60
CA GLU A 150 -20.71 6.51 -13.72
C GLU A 150 -20.28 7.91 -14.17
N GLY A 151 -19.37 8.55 -13.42
CA GLY A 151 -18.85 9.88 -13.70
C GLY A 151 -19.67 11.01 -13.08
N ASN A 152 -20.66 10.71 -12.24
CA ASN A 152 -21.39 11.71 -11.47
C ASN A 152 -20.54 12.21 -10.30
N GLY A 153 -20.83 13.42 -9.81
CA GLY A 153 -20.14 14.05 -8.68
C GLY A 153 -19.59 15.43 -9.02
N THR A 154 -19.30 16.23 -7.99
CA THR A 154 -18.87 17.62 -8.13
C THR A 154 -17.36 17.79 -8.34
N LEU A 155 -16.59 16.71 -8.19
CA LEU A 155 -15.14 16.72 -8.05
C LEU A 155 -14.66 17.53 -6.82
N LYS A 156 -15.52 17.81 -5.83
CA LYS A 156 -15.07 18.44 -4.58
C LYS A 156 -14.04 17.53 -3.89
N ARG A 157 -13.03 18.15 -3.28
CA ARG A 157 -11.98 17.47 -2.51
C ARG A 157 -12.24 17.70 -1.02
N THR A 158 -12.26 16.62 -0.25
CA THR A 158 -12.45 16.68 1.20
C THR A 158 -11.39 15.82 1.90
N PRO A 159 -10.69 16.33 2.92
CA PRO A 159 -9.78 15.51 3.73
C PRO A 159 -10.53 14.39 4.44
N LYS A 160 -10.03 13.15 4.34
CA LYS A 160 -10.49 12.01 5.15
C LYS A 160 -9.84 12.04 6.53
N LYS A 161 -10.25 11.15 7.45
CA LYS A 161 -9.59 10.97 8.75
C LYS A 161 -8.09 10.71 8.59
N SER A 162 -7.74 9.83 7.65
CA SER A 162 -6.36 9.45 7.34
C SER A 162 -5.48 10.61 6.87
N PHE A 163 -6.04 11.72 6.38
CA PHE A 163 -5.27 12.92 6.02
C PHE A 163 -4.54 13.51 7.22
N TYR A 164 -5.26 13.75 8.31
CA TYR A 164 -4.69 14.33 9.52
C TYR A 164 -3.80 13.33 10.25
N TRP A 165 -4.14 12.05 10.20
CA TRP A 165 -3.27 10.98 10.68
C TRP A 165 -1.94 10.97 9.93
N TYR A 166 -1.93 10.95 8.59
CA TYR A 166 -0.69 10.90 7.82
C TYR A 166 0.13 12.18 7.93
N LYS A 167 -0.53 13.34 8.09
CA LYS A 167 0.13 14.59 8.49
C LYS A 167 0.93 14.42 9.79
N LYS A 168 0.32 13.82 10.82
CA LYS A 168 0.98 13.56 12.11
C LYS A 168 2.14 12.56 11.97
N VAL A 169 1.96 11.52 11.17
CA VAL A 169 3.03 10.55 10.85
C VAL A 169 4.24 11.29 10.27
N ILE A 170 4.04 12.19 9.29
CA ILE A 170 5.12 12.97 8.67
C ILE A 170 5.75 13.92 9.70
N GLU A 171 4.96 14.69 10.45
CA GLU A 171 5.45 15.66 11.43
C GLU A 171 6.28 15.03 12.55
N THR A 172 5.98 13.78 12.87
CA THR A 172 6.70 13.01 13.89
C THR A 172 7.74 12.06 13.29
N ASN A 173 8.01 12.14 11.99
CA ASN A 173 8.93 11.24 11.28
C ASN A 173 8.64 9.75 11.55
N GLY A 174 7.37 9.37 11.66
CA GLY A 174 6.93 8.00 11.92
C GLY A 174 6.99 7.56 13.38
N GLU A 175 7.28 8.46 14.34
CA GLU A 175 7.24 8.13 15.77
C GLU A 175 5.80 8.00 16.31
N ASP A 176 4.88 8.85 15.84
CA ASP A 176 3.49 8.81 16.26
C ASP A 176 2.61 8.27 15.14
N LEU A 177 2.18 7.02 15.33
CA LEU A 177 1.27 6.34 14.41
C LEU A 177 -0.14 6.20 15.00
N SER A 178 -0.47 6.87 16.12
CA SER A 178 -1.78 6.78 16.77
C SER A 178 -2.89 7.37 15.89
#